data_AF-X1J4C3-F1
#
_entry.id   AF-X1J4C3-F1
#
_cell.length_a   1.000
_cell.length_b   1.000
_cell.length_c   1.000
_cell.angle_alpha   90.00
_cell.angle_beta   90.00
_cell.angle_gamma   90.00
#
_symmetry.space_group_name_H-M   'P 1'
#
loop_
_entity.id
_entity.type
_entity.pdbx_description
1 polymer ?
#
loop_
_entity_poly.entity_id
_entity_poly.type
_entity_poly.pdbx_seq_one_letter_code
_entity_poly.pdbx_strand_id
1 'polypeptide(L)'
;MLSEATLEGWRKLNAFRQEWGLDEIPIPDFNNYLSMAEVEQFLALTCHYRETIDFSSSYHIGTRVIKPLLAKALGIDNVADPLTQWNEWCSLLPPTGQWGVQKLMVFEKR
;
A
#
# COMPACT_ATOMS: atom_id res chain seq x y z
N MET A 1 5.38 13.44 -11.75
CA MET A 1 5.12 12.23 -10.93
C MET A 1 4.23 12.62 -9.77
N LEU A 2 3.34 11.74 -9.34
CA LEU A 2 2.43 11.95 -8.21
C LEU A 2 2.49 10.74 -7.28
N SER A 3 2.66 10.96 -5.98
CA SER A 3 2.69 9.89 -4.97
C SER A 3 1.45 10.01 -4.10
N GLU A 4 0.65 8.94 -4.03
CA GLU A 4 -0.60 8.96 -3.28
C GLU A 4 -0.94 7.58 -2.68
N ALA A 5 -1.64 7.60 -1.54
CA ALA A 5 -2.19 6.42 -0.91
C ALA A 5 -3.58 6.16 -1.48
N THR A 6 -3.74 5.14 -2.32
CA THR A 6 -5.00 4.97 -3.07
C THR A 6 -5.99 4.05 -2.36
N LEU A 7 -7.29 4.33 -2.52
CA LEU A 7 -8.38 3.49 -2.00
C LEU A 7 -8.29 2.06 -2.56
N GLU A 8 -7.91 1.92 -3.84
CA GLU A 8 -7.74 0.62 -4.50
C GLU A 8 -6.58 -0.17 -3.87
N GLY A 9 -5.47 0.50 -3.56
CA GLY A 9 -4.34 -0.11 -2.86
C GLY A 9 -4.76 -0.66 -1.50
N TRP A 10 -5.54 0.14 -0.74
CA TRP A 10 -6.09 -0.30 0.55
C TRP A 10 -7.03 -1.49 0.43
N ARG A 11 -7.99 -1.43 -0.48
CA ARG A 11 -8.94 -2.53 -0.72
C ARG A 11 -8.21 -3.82 -1.08
N LYS A 12 -7.19 -3.74 -1.92
CA LYS A 12 -6.39 -4.90 -2.31
C LYS A 12 -5.58 -5.48 -1.14
N LEU A 13 -5.02 -4.63 -0.29
CA LEU A 13 -4.33 -5.07 0.93
C LEU A 13 -5.29 -5.76 1.91
N ASN A 14 -6.48 -5.20 2.15
CA ASN A 14 -7.48 -5.80 3.03
C ASN A 14 -8.05 -7.11 2.48
N ALA A 15 -8.31 -7.20 1.18
CA ALA A 15 -8.70 -8.45 0.54
C ALA A 15 -7.63 -9.54 0.77
N PHE A 16 -6.36 -9.21 0.58
CA PHE A 16 -5.27 -10.13 0.84
C PHE A 16 -5.17 -10.49 2.34
N ARG A 17 -5.39 -9.55 3.27
CA ARG A 17 -5.45 -9.86 4.70
C ARG A 17 -6.56 -10.87 5.04
N GLN A 18 -7.74 -10.69 4.46
CA GLN A 18 -8.89 -11.57 4.67
C GLN A 18 -8.65 -12.99 4.15
N GLU A 19 -7.98 -13.14 3.00
CA GLU A 19 -7.58 -14.45 2.46
C GLU A 19 -6.74 -15.27 3.46
N TRP A 20 -5.98 -14.57 4.31
CA TRP A 20 -5.14 -15.17 5.36
C TRP A 20 -5.77 -15.14 6.76
N GLY A 21 -7.07 -14.81 6.86
CA GLY A 21 -7.82 -14.81 8.11
C GLY A 21 -7.40 -13.71 9.10
N LEU A 22 -6.86 -12.60 8.59
CA LEU A 22 -6.64 -11.38 9.36
C LEU A 22 -7.83 -10.43 9.22
N ASP A 23 -8.10 -9.64 10.26
CA ASP A 23 -9.14 -8.61 10.23
C ASP A 23 -8.82 -7.49 9.23
N GLU A 24 -9.82 -6.75 8.78
CA GLU A 24 -9.59 -5.55 7.96
C GLU A 24 -8.89 -4.44 8.78
N ILE A 25 -8.03 -3.67 8.12
CA ILE A 25 -7.52 -2.42 8.67
C ILE A 25 -8.50 -1.31 8.28
N PRO A 26 -8.95 -0.46 9.22
CA PRO A 26 -9.78 0.69 8.90
C PRO A 26 -9.12 1.58 7.86
N ILE A 27 -9.87 1.95 6.83
CA ILE A 27 -9.40 2.82 5.75
C ILE A 27 -9.37 4.26 6.28
N PRO A 28 -8.21 4.94 6.28
CA PRO A 28 -8.13 6.35 6.63
C PRO A 28 -8.88 7.25 5.64
N ASP A 29 -9.46 8.35 6.14
CA ASP A 29 -10.25 9.28 5.33
C ASP A 29 -9.47 9.86 4.13
N PHE A 30 -8.16 10.09 4.31
CA PHE A 30 -7.30 10.66 3.27
C PHE A 30 -7.18 9.78 2.02
N ASN A 31 -7.48 8.48 2.12
CA ASN A 31 -7.48 7.59 0.96
C ASN A 31 -8.64 7.83 0.00
N ASN A 32 -9.62 8.65 0.39
CA ASN A 32 -10.74 9.06 -0.47
C ASN A 32 -10.49 10.39 -1.19
N TYR A 33 -9.33 11.04 -1.01
CA TYR A 33 -9.08 12.38 -1.55
C TYR A 33 -8.80 12.39 -3.05
N LEU A 34 -8.18 11.34 -3.57
CA LEU A 34 -7.82 11.23 -4.98
C LEU A 34 -8.15 9.83 -5.51
N SER A 35 -8.95 9.80 -6.57
CA SER A 35 -9.16 8.61 -7.39
C SER A 35 -8.12 8.57 -8.51
N MET A 36 -7.52 7.40 -8.75
CA MET A 36 -6.58 7.20 -9.86
C MET A 36 -7.22 7.54 -11.21
N ALA A 37 -8.48 7.14 -11.40
CA ALA A 37 -9.22 7.41 -12.62
C ALA A 37 -9.46 8.92 -12.83
N GLU A 38 -9.72 9.67 -11.76
CA GLU A 38 -9.91 11.13 -11.83
C GLU A 38 -8.59 11.84 -12.18
N VAL A 39 -7.47 11.41 -11.59
CA VAL A 39 -6.14 11.95 -11.91
C VAL A 39 -5.78 11.71 -13.38
N GLU A 40 -5.98 10.48 -13.86
CA GLU A 40 -5.72 10.13 -15.26
C GLU A 40 -6.59 10.95 -16.22
N GLN A 41 -7.88 11.11 -15.91
CA GLN A 41 -8.80 11.92 -16.71
C GLN A 41 -8.39 13.40 -16.74
N PHE A 42 -8.02 13.97 -15.58
CA PHE A 42 -7.61 15.36 -15.46
C PHE A 42 -6.33 15.66 -16.25
N LEU A 43 -5.36 14.75 -16.21
CA LEU A 43 -4.07 14.90 -16.88
C LEU A 43 -4.06 14.43 -18.33
N ALA A 44 -5.13 13.80 -18.81
CA ALA A 44 -5.19 13.18 -20.14
C ALA A 44 -4.85 14.15 -21.28
N LEU A 45 -5.14 15.44 -21.14
CA LEU A 45 -4.89 16.47 -22.16
C LEU A 45 -3.45 17.00 -22.17
N THR A 46 -2.74 16.91 -21.05
CA THR A 46 -1.41 17.53 -20.88
C THR A 46 -0.28 16.52 -20.72
N CYS A 47 -0.62 15.28 -20.36
CA CYS A 47 0.33 14.21 -20.10
C CYS A 47 -0.11 12.89 -20.73
N HIS A 48 0.86 12.00 -20.91
CA HIS A 48 0.66 10.58 -21.14
C HIS A 48 0.93 9.82 -19.83
N TYR A 49 -0.03 9.00 -19.40
CA TYR A 49 0.20 8.04 -18.33
C TYR A 49 1.21 6.99 -18.82
N ARG A 50 2.26 6.73 -18.03
CA ARG A 50 3.30 5.74 -18.35
C ARG A 50 3.09 4.47 -17.54
N GLU A 51 3.13 4.59 -16.23
CA GLU A 51 3.04 3.44 -15.32
C GLU A 51 2.74 3.88 -13.89
N THR A 52 2.39 2.88 -13.07
CA THR A 52 2.29 3.01 -11.62
C THR A 52 3.31 2.10 -10.97
N ILE A 53 4.15 2.66 -10.10
CA ILE A 53 5.18 1.95 -9.37
C ILE A 53 4.67 1.67 -7.95
N ASP A 54 4.53 0.39 -7.62
CA ASP A 54 4.11 -0.14 -6.30
C ASP A 54 5.29 -0.18 -5.31
N PHE A 55 5.94 0.96 -5.08
CA PHE A 55 7.17 1.03 -4.29
C PHE A 55 7.00 0.65 -2.81
N SER A 56 5.77 0.70 -2.29
CA SER A 56 5.49 0.38 -0.87
C SER A 56 5.02 -1.07 -0.64
N SER A 57 4.98 -1.91 -1.68
CA SER A 57 4.34 -3.23 -1.62
C SER A 57 4.97 -4.17 -0.59
N SER A 58 6.27 -4.45 -0.69
CA SER A 58 6.98 -5.36 0.23
C SER A 58 6.88 -4.89 1.68
N TYR A 59 6.96 -3.57 1.90
CA TYR A 59 6.80 -2.98 3.22
C TYR A 59 5.41 -3.28 3.80
N HIS A 60 4.34 -3.05 3.03
CA HIS A 60 2.97 -3.33 3.49
C HIS A 60 2.74 -4.82 3.73
N ILE A 61 3.25 -5.71 2.87
CA ILE A 61 3.16 -7.15 3.12
C ILE A 61 3.88 -7.53 4.42
N GLY A 62 5.12 -7.09 4.60
CA GLY A 62 5.89 -7.40 5.79
C GLY A 62 5.25 -6.89 7.09
N THR A 63 4.77 -5.65 7.09
CA THR A 63 4.28 -4.98 8.30
C THR A 63 2.79 -5.17 8.56
N ARG A 64 1.98 -5.34 7.52
CA ARG A 64 0.51 -5.44 7.59
C ARG A 64 -0.02 -6.82 7.25
N VAL A 65 0.81 -7.81 6.92
CA VAL A 65 0.33 -9.19 6.72
C VAL A 65 1.20 -10.17 7.50
N ILE A 66 2.50 -10.21 7.22
CA ILE A 66 3.41 -11.18 7.84
C ILE A 66 3.52 -10.93 9.35
N LYS A 67 3.81 -9.69 9.79
CA LYS A 67 3.92 -9.36 11.21
C LYS A 67 2.64 -9.69 12.00
N PRO A 68 1.41 -9.33 11.55
CA PRO A 68 0.18 -9.77 12.19
C PRO A 68 -0.04 -11.28 12.21
N LEU A 69 0.30 -12.00 11.14
CA LEU A 69 0.17 -13.47 11.10
C LEU A 69 1.09 -14.13 12.13
N LEU A 70 2.34 -13.68 12.23
CA LEU A 70 3.28 -14.18 13.22
C LEU A 70 2.81 -13.86 14.64
N ALA A 71 2.34 -12.64 14.88
CA ALA A 71 1.81 -12.26 16.18
C ALA A 71 0.58 -13.11 16.57
N LYS A 72 -0.35 -13.33 15.63
CA LYS A 72 -1.51 -14.22 15.83
C LYS A 72 -1.08 -15.65 16.13
N ALA A 73 -0.09 -16.18 15.40
CA ALA A 73 0.41 -17.54 15.60
C ALA A 73 1.15 -17.72 16.94
N LEU A 74 1.78 -16.66 17.45
CA LEU A 74 2.57 -16.66 18.69
C LEU A 74 1.78 -16.17 19.91
N GLY A 75 0.52 -15.73 19.76
CA GLY A 75 -0.28 -15.18 20.84
C GLY A 75 0.23 -13.82 21.36
N ILE A 76 0.80 -12.98 20.48
CA ILE A 76 1.31 -11.65 20.81
C ILE A 76 0.26 -10.60 20.43
N ASP A 77 -0.22 -9.83 21.40
CA ASP A 77 -1.32 -8.87 21.19
C ASP A 77 -0.88 -7.53 20.57
N ASN A 78 0.40 -7.14 20.69
CA ASN A 78 0.85 -5.82 20.25
C ASN A 78 1.71 -5.88 18.97
N VAL A 79 1.07 -5.63 17.83
CA VAL A 79 1.72 -5.62 16.50
C VAL A 79 1.92 -4.19 15.97
N ALA A 80 1.26 -3.21 16.60
CA ALA A 80 1.03 -1.88 16.04
C ALA A 80 2.18 -0.90 16.26
N ASP A 81 3.20 -1.25 17.06
CA ASP A 81 4.34 -0.37 17.30
C ASP A 81 5.09 -0.09 15.99
N PRO A 82 5.14 1.19 15.54
CA PRO A 82 5.81 1.58 14.32
C PRO A 82 7.35 1.56 14.46
N LEU A 83 7.89 1.58 15.68
CA LEU A 83 9.33 1.70 15.97
C LEU A 83 10.05 0.35 16.13
N THR A 84 9.36 -0.76 15.85
CA THR A 84 10.00 -2.08 15.88
C THR A 84 11.04 -2.23 14.77
N GLN A 85 12.19 -2.86 15.06
CA GLN A 85 13.21 -3.22 14.06
C GLN A 85 12.64 -3.98 12.85
N TRP A 86 11.53 -4.71 13.05
CA TRP A 86 10.80 -5.37 11.97
C TRP A 86 10.41 -4.41 10.84
N ASN A 87 9.93 -3.21 11.17
CA ASN A 87 9.49 -2.23 10.17
C ASN A 87 10.69 -1.65 9.42
N GLU A 88 11.81 -1.45 10.10
CA GLU A 88 13.07 -1.05 9.49
C GLU A 88 13.56 -2.11 8.51
N TRP A 89 13.58 -3.39 8.90
CA TRP A 89 13.93 -4.49 7.99
C TRP A 89 13.01 -4.54 6.78
N CYS A 90 11.69 -4.37 6.98
CA CYS A 90 10.73 -4.33 5.89
C CYS A 90 10.93 -3.12 4.95
N SER A 91 11.46 -1.99 5.44
CA SER A 91 11.74 -0.81 4.61
C SER A 91 12.96 -0.99 3.70
N LEU A 92 13.85 -1.94 4.03
CA LEU A 92 15.03 -2.27 3.23
C LEU A 92 14.73 -3.30 2.12
N LEU A 93 13.53 -3.91 2.12
CA LEU A 93 13.16 -4.89 1.11
C LEU A 93 12.95 -4.21 -0.26
N PRO A 94 13.39 -4.84 -1.36
CA PRO A 94 13.08 -4.34 -2.68
C PRO A 94 11.56 -4.32 -2.90
N PRO A 95 11.01 -3.33 -3.61
CA PRO A 95 9.58 -3.25 -3.87
C PRO A 95 9.15 -4.40 -4.79
N THR A 96 8.35 -5.32 -4.28
CA THR A 96 7.87 -6.50 -5.01
C THR A 96 6.40 -6.72 -4.75
N GLY A 97 5.68 -7.16 -5.78
CA GLY A 97 4.24 -7.36 -5.73
C GLY A 97 3.44 -6.08 -6.01
N GLN A 98 2.15 -6.12 -5.66
CA GLN A 98 1.19 -5.10 -6.03
C GLN A 98 0.21 -4.75 -4.88
N TRP A 99 0.64 -4.94 -3.64
CA TRP A 99 -0.18 -4.72 -2.42
C TRP A 99 0.20 -3.43 -1.68
N GLY A 100 1.00 -2.58 -2.32
CA GLY A 100 1.36 -1.28 -1.79
C GLY A 100 0.13 -0.38 -1.76
N VAL A 101 -0.13 0.24 -0.61
CA VAL A 101 -1.15 1.28 -0.49
C VAL A 101 -0.63 2.59 -1.11
N GLN A 102 0.62 2.94 -0.81
CA GLN A 102 1.29 4.10 -1.39
C GLN A 102 1.88 3.73 -2.75
N LYS A 103 1.55 4.50 -3.77
CA LYS A 103 1.99 4.26 -5.15
C LYS A 103 2.57 5.53 -5.75
N LEU A 104 3.46 5.37 -6.73
CA LEU A 104 4.00 6.47 -7.51
C LEU A 104 3.48 6.36 -8.95
N MET A 105 2.68 7.33 -9.36
CA MET A 105 2.20 7.49 -10.73
C MET A 105 3.22 8.28 -11.56
N VAL A 106 3.61 7.71 -12.69
CA VAL A 106 4.55 8.32 -13.63
C VAL A 106 3.78 8.80 -14.85
N PHE A 107 3.94 10.08 -15.12
CA PHE A 107 3.37 10.76 -16.28
C PHE A 107 4.51 11.37 -17.10
N GLU A 108 4.39 11.27 -18.41
CA GLU A 108 5.27 11.95 -19.35
C GLU A 108 4.55 13.16 -19.94
N LYS A 109 5.27 14.26 -20.12
CA LYS A 109 4.72 15.44 -20.78
C LYS A 109 4.46 15.12 -22.25
N ARG A 110 3.29 15.53 -22.76
CA ARG A 110 2.99 15.49 -24.19
C ARG A 110 3.89 16.43 -24.99
#